data_AF-A0A917C966-F1
#
_entry.id   AF-A0A917C966-F1
#
_cell.length_a   1.000
_cell.length_b   1.000
_cell.length_c   1.000
_cell.angle_alpha   90.00
_cell.angle_beta   90.00
_cell.angle_gamma   90.00
#
_symmetry.space_group_name_H-M   'P 1'
#
loop_
_entity.id
_entity.type
_entity.pdbx_description
1 polymer ?
#
loop_
_entity_poly.entity_id
_entity_poly.type
_entity_poly.pdbx_seq_one_letter_code
_entity_poly.pdbx_strand_id
1 'polypeptide(L)'
;MADHTKVDDVIDKVSGLIAADAYGDAAREVAAFKAAHPGLIFFIEEALPSRVSDHVLKKTGAHVAFTTYTLRHPNWATEVAKAAADPDAFARLVSALEAELSSKQKAA
;
A
#
# COMPACT_ATOMS: atom_id res chain seq x y z
N MET A 1 13.52 -16.45 16.14
CA MET A 1 12.90 -15.21 16.69
C MET A 1 13.45 -13.93 16.06
N ALA A 2 14.68 -13.89 15.52
CA ALA A 2 15.24 -12.68 14.91
C ALA A 2 14.56 -12.21 13.59
N ASP A 3 13.92 -13.12 12.83
CA ASP A 3 13.33 -12.78 11.53
C ASP A 3 11.98 -12.06 11.64
N HIS A 4 11.24 -12.25 12.73
CA HIS A 4 9.97 -11.56 12.94
C HIS A 4 10.19 -10.05 13.15
N THR A 5 11.17 -9.69 13.99
CA THR A 5 11.56 -8.30 14.23
C THR A 5 11.94 -7.58 12.93
N LYS A 6 12.65 -8.24 12.02
CA LYS A 6 13.01 -7.66 10.71
C LYS A 6 11.81 -7.40 9.81
N VAL A 7 10.81 -8.28 9.83
CA VAL A 7 9.57 -8.11 9.07
C VAL A 7 8.81 -6.90 9.62
N ASP A 8 8.66 -6.82 10.94
CA ASP A 8 7.93 -5.73 11.59
C ASP A 8 8.61 -4.37 11.34
N ASP A 9 9.95 -4.31 11.45
CA ASP A 9 10.74 -3.10 11.18
C ASP A 9 10.51 -2.59 9.74
N VAL A 10 10.45 -3.50 8.77
CA VAL A 10 10.24 -3.15 7.36
C VAL A 10 8.79 -2.70 7.12
N ILE A 11 7.82 -3.38 7.73
CA ILE A 11 6.41 -2.98 7.64
C ILE A 11 6.24 -1.57 8.20
N ASP A 12 6.84 -1.26 9.34
CA ASP A 12 6.72 0.06 9.97
C ASP A 12 7.42 1.14 9.14
N LYS A 13 8.61 0.85 8.60
CA LYS A 13 9.30 1.76 7.67
C LYS A 13 8.47 2.04 6.43
N VAL A 14 7.96 1.01 5.78
CA VAL A 14 7.11 1.12 4.59
C VAL A 14 5.83 1.90 4.89
N SER A 15 5.23 1.68 6.06
CA SER A 15 4.05 2.41 6.51
C SER A 15 4.33 3.89 6.71
N GLY A 16 5.49 4.24 7.29
CA GLY A 16 5.93 5.63 7.41
C GLY A 16 6.13 6.30 6.05
N LEU A 17 6.71 5.59 5.08
CA LEU A 17 6.90 6.10 3.73
C LEU A 17 5.57 6.29 2.99
N ILE A 18 4.62 5.34 3.11
CA ILE A 18 3.28 5.48 2.55
C ILE A 18 2.56 6.69 3.18
N ALA A 19 2.62 6.85 4.49
CA ALA A 19 2.01 7.98 5.20
C ALA A 19 2.60 9.35 4.78
N ALA A 20 3.84 9.36 4.30
CA ALA A 20 4.53 10.54 3.78
C ALA A 20 4.35 10.74 2.25
N ASP A 21 3.43 10.01 1.61
CA ASP A 21 3.21 9.98 0.16
C ASP A 21 4.45 9.55 -0.66
N ALA A 22 5.46 8.94 -0.01
CA ALA A 22 6.71 8.52 -0.62
C ALA A 22 6.59 7.09 -1.20
N TYR A 23 5.60 6.85 -2.06
CA TYR A 23 5.26 5.49 -2.55
C TYR A 23 6.40 4.82 -3.31
N GLY A 24 7.17 5.57 -4.09
CA GLY A 24 8.32 5.03 -4.81
C GLY A 24 9.41 4.52 -3.85
N ASP A 25 9.64 5.23 -2.74
CA ASP A 25 10.60 4.81 -1.71
C ASP A 25 10.05 3.63 -0.91
N ALA A 26 8.75 3.62 -0.58
CA ALA A 26 8.09 2.48 0.05
C ALA A 26 8.31 1.19 -0.76
N ALA A 27 8.08 1.24 -2.07
CA ALA A 27 8.27 0.09 -2.95
C ALA A 27 9.74 -0.31 -3.14
N ARG A 28 10.68 0.65 -3.12
CA ARG A 28 12.13 0.35 -3.12
C ARG A 28 12.53 -0.44 -1.87
N GLU A 29 11.99 -0.10 -0.71
CA GLU A 29 12.23 -0.84 0.53
C GLU A 29 11.68 -2.27 0.46
N VAL A 30 10.47 -2.44 -0.07
CA VAL A 30 9.87 -3.78 -0.30
C VAL A 30 10.72 -4.60 -1.28
N ALA A 31 11.17 -4.00 -2.38
CA ALA A 31 12.02 -4.66 -3.36
C ALA A 31 13.39 -5.06 -2.76
N ALA A 32 14.00 -4.18 -1.96
CA ALA A 32 15.25 -4.48 -1.26
C ALA A 32 15.07 -5.62 -0.26
N PHE A 33 13.98 -5.60 0.52
CA PHE A 33 13.65 -6.68 1.45
C PHE A 33 13.41 -8.01 0.74
N LYS A 34 12.67 -8.01 -0.38
CA LYS A 34 12.46 -9.20 -1.21
C LYS A 34 13.76 -9.80 -1.70
N ALA A 35 14.71 -8.97 -2.12
CA ALA A 35 16.02 -9.43 -2.59
C ALA A 35 16.86 -10.04 -1.45
N ALA A 36 16.81 -9.44 -0.26
CA ALA A 36 17.56 -9.91 0.91
C ALA A 36 16.91 -11.12 1.61
N HIS A 37 15.58 -11.21 1.57
CA HIS A 37 14.77 -12.15 2.33
C HIS A 37 13.59 -12.70 1.49
N PRO A 38 13.86 -13.40 0.37
CA PRO A 38 12.81 -13.81 -0.58
C PRO A 38 11.73 -14.71 0.04
N GLY A 39 12.07 -15.49 1.07
CA GLY A 39 11.12 -16.35 1.78
C GLY A 39 10.20 -15.61 2.76
N LEU A 40 10.43 -14.33 3.04
CA LEU A 40 9.67 -13.54 4.02
C LEU A 40 8.80 -12.45 3.37
N ILE A 41 8.90 -12.27 2.05
CA ILE A 41 8.20 -11.18 1.34
C ILE A 41 6.68 -11.26 1.48
N PHE A 42 6.13 -12.46 1.61
CA PHE A 42 4.69 -12.68 1.72
C PHE A 42 4.08 -11.94 2.93
N PHE A 43 4.82 -11.84 4.06
CA PHE A 43 4.35 -11.09 5.22
C PHE A 43 4.21 -9.59 4.94
N ILE A 44 5.10 -9.05 4.11
CA ILE A 44 5.04 -7.64 3.70
C ILE A 44 3.88 -7.45 2.72
N GLU A 45 3.76 -8.34 1.72
CA GLU A 45 2.70 -8.32 0.72
C GLU A 45 1.30 -8.41 1.36
N GLU A 46 1.12 -9.22 2.41
CA GLU A 46 -0.13 -9.35 3.15
C GLU A 46 -0.48 -8.11 3.99
N ALA A 47 0.53 -7.41 4.52
CA ALA A 47 0.31 -6.22 5.34
C ALA A 47 -0.05 -4.97 4.51
N LEU A 48 0.47 -4.87 3.29
CA LEU A 48 0.40 -3.67 2.47
C LEU A 48 -1.02 -3.16 2.15
N PRO A 49 -2.01 -4.00 1.78
CA PRO A 49 -3.36 -3.52 1.52
C PRO A 49 -3.96 -2.76 2.70
N SER A 50 -3.74 -3.24 3.93
CA SER A 50 -4.20 -2.55 5.14
C SER A 50 -3.50 -1.21 5.34
N ARG A 51 -2.18 -1.15 5.12
CA ARG A 51 -1.41 0.10 5.28
C ARG A 51 -1.81 1.15 4.24
N VAL A 52 -2.08 0.72 3.00
CA VAL A 52 -2.60 1.60 1.93
C VAL A 52 -4.02 2.05 2.24
N SER A 53 -4.92 1.16 2.66
CA SER A 53 -6.29 1.58 3.00
C SER A 53 -6.32 2.57 4.15
N ASP A 54 -5.53 2.33 5.20
CA ASP A 54 -5.44 3.23 6.35
C ASP A 54 -4.94 4.61 5.94
N HIS A 55 -3.88 4.67 5.13
CA HIS A 55 -3.36 5.92 4.59
C HIS A 55 -4.41 6.68 3.80
N VAL A 56 -4.99 6.02 2.79
CA VAL A 56 -5.92 6.67 1.87
C VAL A 56 -7.19 7.12 2.59
N LEU A 57 -7.71 6.33 3.53
CA LEU A 57 -8.86 6.70 4.35
C LEU A 57 -8.55 7.88 5.27
N LYS A 58 -7.37 7.92 5.90
CA LYS A 58 -6.94 9.07 6.72
C LYS A 58 -6.75 10.33 5.87
N LYS A 59 -6.19 10.20 4.68
CA LYS A 59 -5.91 11.31 3.77
C LYS A 59 -7.17 11.92 3.15
N THR A 60 -8.12 11.07 2.75
CA THR A 60 -9.32 11.50 2.02
C THR A 60 -10.56 11.64 2.91
N GLY A 61 -10.66 10.89 4.01
CA GLY A 61 -11.89 10.76 4.80
C GLY A 61 -13.04 10.05 4.07
N ALA A 62 -12.78 9.47 2.89
CA ALA A 62 -13.81 9.03 1.96
C ALA A 62 -14.25 7.57 2.18
N HIS A 63 -14.65 7.22 3.41
CA HIS A 63 -14.98 5.83 3.79
C HIS A 63 -16.01 5.15 2.87
N VAL A 64 -17.13 5.82 2.57
CA VAL A 64 -18.19 5.28 1.70
C VAL A 64 -17.71 5.10 0.26
N ALA A 65 -16.90 6.05 -0.23
CA ALA A 65 -16.32 5.97 -1.57
C ALA A 65 -15.32 4.81 -1.66
N PHE A 66 -14.54 4.57 -0.60
CA PHE A 66 -13.62 3.44 -0.50
C PHE A 66 -14.36 2.10 -0.52
N THR A 67 -15.43 1.94 0.26
CA THR A 67 -16.27 0.73 0.19
C THR A 67 -16.83 0.50 -1.21
N THR A 68 -17.29 1.56 -1.87
CA THR A 68 -17.78 1.46 -3.26
C THR A 68 -16.66 1.07 -4.22
N TYR A 69 -15.46 1.62 -4.02
CA TYR A 69 -14.28 1.29 -4.81
C TYR A 69 -13.93 -0.19 -4.67
N THR A 70 -13.83 -0.72 -3.45
CA THR A 70 -13.44 -2.12 -3.23
C THR A 70 -14.47 -3.11 -3.79
N LEU A 71 -15.76 -2.75 -3.83
CA LEU A 71 -16.80 -3.53 -4.50
C LEU A 71 -16.65 -3.55 -6.03
N ARG A 72 -16.17 -2.46 -6.63
CA ARG A 72 -15.93 -2.36 -8.09
C ARG A 72 -14.58 -2.96 -8.50
N HIS A 73 -13.62 -2.96 -7.58
CA HIS A 73 -12.26 -3.44 -7.78
C HIS A 73 -11.95 -4.57 -6.79
N PRO A 74 -12.61 -5.74 -6.89
CA PRO A 74 -12.46 -6.82 -5.90
C PRO A 74 -11.04 -7.35 -5.76
N ASN A 75 -10.19 -7.14 -6.77
CA ASN A 75 -8.79 -7.58 -6.78
C ASN A 75 -7.80 -6.50 -6.29
N TRP A 76 -8.26 -5.32 -5.88
CA TRP A 76 -7.39 -4.17 -5.54
C TRP A 76 -6.26 -4.53 -4.57
N ALA A 77 -6.57 -5.31 -3.52
CA ALA A 77 -5.60 -5.69 -2.49
C ALA A 77 -4.47 -6.55 -3.09
N THR A 78 -4.83 -7.51 -3.95
CA THR A 78 -3.88 -8.35 -4.68
C THR A 78 -3.06 -7.53 -5.66
N GLU A 79 -3.66 -6.53 -6.31
CA GLU A 79 -2.95 -5.63 -7.23
C GLU A 79 -1.93 -4.74 -6.49
N VAL A 80 -2.31 -4.19 -5.33
CA VAL A 80 -1.39 -3.45 -4.43
C VAL A 80 -0.21 -4.32 -4.03
N ALA A 81 -0.49 -5.55 -3.54
CA ALA A 81 0.56 -6.47 -3.10
C ALA A 81 1.53 -6.84 -4.24
N LYS A 82 1.00 -7.14 -5.43
CA LYS A 82 1.83 -7.46 -6.61
C LYS A 82 2.67 -6.27 -7.08
N ALA A 83 2.11 -5.07 -7.02
CA ALA A 83 2.80 -3.85 -7.42
C ALA A 83 3.90 -3.45 -6.42
N ALA A 84 3.87 -3.95 -5.19
CA ALA A 84 4.71 -3.48 -4.09
C ALA A 84 6.22 -3.53 -4.32
N ALA A 85 6.71 -4.47 -5.15
CA ALA A 85 8.13 -4.57 -5.47
C ALA A 85 8.53 -3.78 -6.74
N ASP A 86 7.58 -3.12 -7.40
CA ASP A 86 7.79 -2.25 -8.55
C ASP A 86 7.45 -0.80 -8.16
N PRO A 87 8.47 0.08 -8.02
CA PRO A 87 8.26 1.45 -7.57
C PRO A 87 7.28 2.27 -8.40
N ASP A 88 7.33 2.12 -9.73
CA ASP A 88 6.50 2.91 -10.62
C ASP A 88 5.06 2.38 -10.63
N ALA A 89 4.90 1.04 -10.62
CA ALA A 89 3.58 0.43 -10.55
C ALA A 89 2.88 0.73 -9.22
N PHE A 90 3.58 0.61 -8.09
CA PHE A 90 3.02 0.88 -6.77
C PHE A 90 2.60 2.34 -6.63
N ALA A 91 3.50 3.27 -6.98
CA ALA A 91 3.21 4.70 -6.89
C ALA A 91 2.03 5.11 -7.77
N ARG A 92 1.95 4.58 -9.00
CA ARG A 92 0.83 4.84 -9.90
C ARG A 92 -0.48 4.32 -9.33
N LEU A 93 -0.49 3.10 -8.79
CA LEU A 93 -1.71 2.46 -8.29
C LEU A 93 -2.25 3.19 -7.05
N VAL A 94 -1.40 3.49 -6.06
CA VAL A 94 -1.83 4.20 -4.85
C VAL A 94 -2.29 5.63 -5.18
N SER A 95 -1.58 6.33 -6.07
CA SER A 95 -2.00 7.67 -6.50
C SER A 95 -3.33 7.67 -7.26
N ALA A 96 -3.57 6.65 -8.10
CA ALA A 96 -4.82 6.51 -8.82
C ALA A 96 -6.00 6.22 -7.88
N LEU A 97 -5.79 5.36 -6.88
CA LEU A 97 -6.75 5.10 -5.81
C LEU A 97 -7.11 6.39 -5.08
N GLU A 98 -6.12 7.16 -4.65
CA GLU A 98 -6.35 8.45 -3.96
C GLU A 98 -7.13 9.44 -4.82
N ALA A 99 -6.77 9.58 -6.09
CA ALA A 99 -7.43 10.47 -7.02
C ALA A 99 -8.90 10.08 -7.23
N GLU A 100 -9.20 8.78 -7.36
CA GLU A 100 -10.57 8.30 -7.55
C GLU A 100 -11.44 8.59 -6.32
N LEU A 101 -10.91 8.38 -5.11
CA LEU A 101 -11.67 8.63 -3.88
C LEU A 101 -11.85 10.12 -3.60
N SER A 102 -10.82 10.93 -3.86
CA SER A 102 -10.89 12.39 -3.68
C SER A 102 -11.82 13.06 -4.70
N SER A 103 -11.88 12.55 -5.93
CA SER A 103 -12.77 13.07 -6.98
C SER A 103 -14.25 12.85 -6.63
N LYS A 104 -14.60 11.70 -6.03
CA LYS A 104 -15.98 11.40 -5.61
C LYS A 104 -16.44 12.22 -4.41
N GLN A 105 -15.52 12.79 -3.63
CA GLN A 105 -15.85 13.66 -2.51
C GLN A 105 -16.32 15.06 -2.96
N LYS A 106 -15.94 15.51 -4.16
CA LYS A 106 -16.39 16.80 -4.73
C LYS A 106 -17.73 16.72 -5.46
N ALA A 107 -18.23 15.52 -5.73
CA ALA A 107 -19.50 15.28 -6.41
C ALA A 107 -20.65 14.93 -5.46
N ALA A 108 -20.40 14.95 -4.14
CA ALA A 108 -21.35 14.64 -3.08
C ALA A 108 -21.72 15.90 -2.29
#